data_AF-A0A8T7MIS0-F1
#
_entry.id   AF-A0A8T7MIS0-F1
#
_cell.length_a   1.000
_cell.length_b   1.000
_cell.length_c   1.000
_cell.angle_alpha   90.00
_cell.angle_beta   90.00
_cell.angle_gamma   90.00
#
_symmetry.space_group_name_H-M   'P 1'
#
loop_
_entity.id
_entity.type
_entity.pdbx_description
1 polymer ?
#
loop_
_entity_poly.entity_id
_entity_poly.type
_entity_poly.pdbx_seq_one_letter_code
_entity_poly.pdbx_strand_id
1 'polypeptide(L)'
;MITSIEIDGFKTFDAFKVELAPFQVIVGVNGVGKSNLFDALRLLSSLAEKDLHASFLEQRGEARELFTTLPGGGTVFKIGLAVEMLIERQVQDSLGESATLSYNRLRYVLELRRSTHLDRIYVHREYLRTIPEGAAPIWIGSMYTVNT
;
A
#
# COMPACT_ATOMS: atom_id res chain seq x y z
N MET A 1 0.13 12.67 -8.13
CA MET A 1 -0.12 11.52 -9.04
C MET A 1 0.60 10.28 -8.52
N ILE A 2 -0.06 9.11 -8.49
CA ILE A 2 0.60 7.82 -8.19
C ILE A 2 1.32 7.30 -9.45
N THR A 3 2.56 6.86 -9.30
CA THR A 3 3.41 6.37 -10.40
C THR A 3 3.80 4.90 -10.27
N SER A 4 3.71 4.31 -9.08
CA SER A 4 3.95 2.88 -8.86
C SER A 4 3.13 2.39 -7.67
N ILE A 5 2.66 1.15 -7.75
CA ILE A 5 1.98 0.46 -6.65
C ILE A 5 2.63 -0.92 -6.50
N GLU A 6 2.97 -1.27 -5.27
CA GLU A 6 3.39 -2.61 -4.86
C GLU A 6 2.44 -3.13 -3.78
N ILE A 7 1.98 -4.37 -3.93
CA ILE A 7 1.00 -5.00 -3.04
C ILE A 7 1.45 -6.44 -2.76
N ASP A 8 1.51 -6.78 -1.48
CA ASP A 8 1.88 -8.11 -1.04
C ASP A 8 0.94 -8.58 0.08
N GLY A 9 0.48 -9.82 0.01
CA GLY A 9 -0.38 -10.42 1.03
C GLY A 9 -1.79 -9.86 1.15
N PHE A 10 -2.27 -9.08 0.16
CA PHE A 10 -3.63 -8.55 0.12
C PHE A 10 -4.51 -9.29 -0.88
N LYS A 11 -5.59 -9.93 -0.41
CA LYS A 11 -6.54 -10.72 -1.21
C LYS A 11 -5.80 -11.70 -2.12
N THR A 12 -5.85 -11.51 -3.44
CA THR A 12 -5.20 -12.42 -4.41
C THR A 12 -3.77 -12.00 -4.77
N PHE A 13 -3.24 -10.91 -4.21
CA PHE A 13 -1.91 -10.42 -4.58
C PHE A 13 -0.80 -11.06 -3.75
N ASP A 14 0.11 -11.71 -4.47
CA ASP A 14 1.38 -12.22 -3.99
C ASP A 14 2.49 -11.50 -4.78
N ALA A 15 3.27 -10.66 -4.09
CA ALA A 15 4.34 -9.84 -4.69
C ALA A 15 3.93 -9.06 -5.98
N PHE A 16 2.73 -8.47 -5.99
CA PHE A 16 2.24 -7.68 -7.12
C PHE A 16 2.94 -6.32 -7.24
N LYS A 17 3.28 -5.93 -8.46
CA LYS A 17 3.83 -4.60 -8.78
C LYS A 17 3.31 -4.10 -10.12
N VAL A 18 3.01 -2.80 -10.17
CA VAL A 18 2.67 -2.12 -11.42
C VAL A 18 3.19 -0.68 -11.42
N GLU A 19 3.77 -0.27 -12.54
CA GLU A 19 4.07 1.13 -12.84
C GLU A 19 2.86 1.76 -13.55
N LEU A 20 2.50 2.98 -13.15
CA LEU A 20 1.32 3.67 -13.66
C LEU A 20 1.73 4.85 -14.54
N ALA A 21 1.17 4.88 -15.76
CA ALA A 21 1.21 6.06 -16.61
C ALA A 21 0.21 7.14 -16.11
N PRO A 22 0.38 8.41 -16.51
CA PRO A 22 -0.59 9.49 -16.20
C PRO A 22 -2.03 9.17 -16.59
N PHE A 23 -2.20 8.35 -17.62
CA PHE A 23 -3.47 7.77 -18.00
C PHE A 23 -3.30 6.26 -18.19
N GLN A 24 -3.93 5.47 -17.33
CA GLN A 24 -3.84 4.01 -17.33
C GLN A 24 -5.23 3.39 -17.43
N VAL A 25 -5.40 2.48 -18.38
CA VAL A 25 -6.60 1.64 -18.49
C VAL A 25 -6.27 0.24 -17.95
N ILE A 26 -7.10 -0.27 -17.04
CA ILE A 26 -6.95 -1.59 -16.44
C ILE A 26 -8.01 -2.53 -17.01
N VAL A 27 -7.58 -3.49 -17.84
CA VAL A 27 -8.44 -4.49 -18.51
C VAL A 27 -7.97 -5.91 -18.22
N GLY A 28 -8.87 -6.88 -18.34
CA GLY A 28 -8.57 -8.30 -18.10
C GLY A 28 -9.82 -9.09 -17.78
N VAL A 29 -9.69 -10.42 -17.72
CA VAL A 29 -10.81 -11.33 -17.41
C VAL A 29 -11.33 -11.18 -15.97
N ASN A 30 -12.54 -11.63 -15.71
CA ASN A 30 -13.09 -11.64 -14.35
C ASN A 30 -12.23 -12.52 -13.43
N GLY A 31 -12.07 -12.10 -12.17
CA GLY A 31 -11.28 -12.84 -11.18
C GLY A 31 -9.76 -12.62 -11.24
N VAL A 32 -9.21 -11.93 -12.26
CA VAL A 32 -7.75 -11.72 -12.40
C VAL A 32 -7.14 -10.70 -11.41
N GLY A 33 -7.92 -10.20 -10.45
CA GLY A 33 -7.43 -9.26 -9.43
C GLY A 33 -7.67 -7.76 -9.72
N LYS A 34 -8.37 -7.39 -10.82
CA LYS A 34 -8.70 -5.98 -11.11
C LYS A 34 -9.44 -5.31 -9.95
N SER A 35 -10.52 -5.92 -9.46
CA SER A 35 -11.27 -5.39 -8.31
C SER A 35 -10.42 -5.33 -7.04
N ASN A 36 -9.51 -6.29 -6.85
CA ASN A 36 -8.62 -6.29 -5.69
C ASN A 36 -7.61 -5.14 -5.74
N LEU A 37 -7.15 -4.72 -6.93
CA LEU A 37 -6.31 -3.52 -7.07
C LEU A 37 -7.07 -2.27 -6.62
N PHE A 38 -8.32 -2.12 -7.05
CA PHE A 38 -9.17 -1.01 -6.60
C PHE A 38 -9.51 -1.11 -5.10
N ASP A 39 -9.69 -2.31 -4.55
CA ASP A 39 -9.91 -2.50 -3.12
C ASP A 39 -8.67 -2.09 -2.31
N ALA A 40 -7.46 -2.41 -2.76
CA ALA A 40 -6.23 -1.96 -2.12
C ALA A 40 -6.09 -0.43 -2.13
N LEU A 41 -6.41 0.22 -3.26
CA LEU A 41 -6.45 1.68 -3.36
C LEU A 41 -7.51 2.31 -2.45
N ARG A 42 -8.69 1.69 -2.33
CA ARG A 42 -9.74 2.12 -1.42
C ARG A 42 -9.32 1.98 0.04
N LEU A 43 -8.63 0.89 0.39
CA LEU A 43 -8.07 0.71 1.72
C LEU A 43 -7.07 1.82 2.05
N LEU A 44 -6.13 2.11 1.15
CA LEU A 44 -5.17 3.21 1.34
C LEU A 44 -5.87 4.57 1.49
N SER A 45 -6.87 4.85 0.65
CA SER A 45 -7.66 6.09 0.74
C SER A 45 -8.40 6.19 2.06
N SER A 46 -9.02 5.10 2.54
CA SER A 46 -9.76 5.09 3.80
C SER A 46 -8.82 5.27 4.99
N LEU A 47 -7.65 4.63 4.98
CA LEU A 47 -6.64 4.75 6.04
C LEU A 47 -6.00 6.14 6.13
N ALA A 48 -6.03 6.92 5.04
CA ALA A 48 -5.56 8.31 5.05
C ALA A 48 -6.53 9.25 5.78
N GLU A 49 -7.80 8.86 5.92
CA GLU A 49 -8.87 9.70 6.47
C GLU A 49 -9.41 9.19 7.82
N LYS A 50 -9.25 7.90 8.10
CA LYS A 50 -9.92 7.19 9.19
C LYS A 50 -8.96 6.30 9.96
N ASP A 51 -9.38 5.89 11.15
CA ASP A 51 -8.63 4.89 11.91
C ASP A 51 -8.68 3.50 11.25
N LEU A 52 -7.72 2.65 11.62
CA LEU A 52 -7.54 1.31 11.09
C LEU A 52 -8.81 0.44 11.21
N HIS A 53 -9.55 0.54 12.30
CA HIS A 53 -10.72 -0.29 12.52
C HIS A 53 -11.86 0.12 11.60
N ALA A 54 -12.14 1.42 11.52
CA ALA A 54 -13.14 1.98 10.61
C ALA A 54 -12.82 1.66 9.14
N SER A 55 -11.55 1.79 8.73
CA SER A 55 -11.14 1.51 7.34
C SER A 55 -11.32 0.05 6.94
N PHE A 56 -11.14 -0.89 7.89
CA PHE A 56 -11.34 -2.32 7.64
C PHE A 56 -12.82 -2.70 7.57
N LEU A 57 -13.69 -2.05 8.34
CA LEU A 57 -15.14 -2.26 8.27
C LEU A 57 -15.75 -1.84 6.92
N GLU A 58 -15.13 -0.89 6.23
CA GLU A 58 -15.56 -0.45 4.89
C GLU A 58 -15.13 -1.40 3.77
N GLN A 59 -14.24 -2.34 4.07
CA GLN A 59 -13.79 -3.31 3.08
C GLN A 59 -14.86 -4.37 2.84
N ARG A 60 -14.87 -4.90 1.62
CA ARG A 60 -15.70 -6.05 1.27
C ARG A 60 -15.06 -7.31 1.84
N GLY A 61 -15.82 -8.02 2.67
CA GLY A 61 -15.41 -9.29 3.28
C GLY A 61 -14.99 -9.13 4.74
N GLU A 62 -14.70 -10.25 5.40
CA GLU A 62 -14.16 -10.20 6.76
C GLU A 62 -12.70 -9.74 6.76
N ALA A 63 -12.25 -9.19 7.88
CA ALA A 63 -10.88 -8.71 8.05
C ALA A 63 -9.82 -9.77 7.69
N ARG A 64 -10.11 -11.05 7.93
CA ARG A 64 -9.25 -12.18 7.53
C ARG A 64 -9.18 -12.38 6.02
N GLU A 65 -10.26 -12.13 5.29
CA GLU A 65 -10.35 -12.31 3.83
C GLU A 65 -9.54 -11.26 3.05
N LEU A 66 -9.15 -10.19 3.72
CA LEU A 66 -8.25 -9.18 3.17
C LEU A 66 -6.81 -9.68 3.09
N PHE A 67 -6.44 -10.68 3.90
CA PHE A 67 -5.13 -11.31 3.83
C PHE A 67 -5.13 -12.45 2.81
N THR A 68 -4.04 -12.59 2.07
CA THR A 68 -3.91 -13.65 1.06
C THR A 68 -4.03 -15.04 1.65
N THR A 69 -4.91 -15.84 1.05
CA THR A 69 -5.06 -17.26 1.37
C THR A 69 -4.09 -18.07 0.50
N LEU A 70 -3.22 -18.81 1.16
CA LEU A 70 -2.21 -19.66 0.54
C LEU A 70 -2.83 -20.98 0.05
N PRO A 71 -2.19 -21.64 -0.94
CA PRO A 71 -2.51 -23.03 -1.27
C PRO A 71 -2.43 -23.91 -0.02
N GLY A 72 -3.55 -24.55 0.36
CA GLY A 72 -3.66 -25.32 1.61
C GLY A 72 -4.51 -24.67 2.71
N GLY A 73 -5.10 -23.49 2.46
CA GLY A 73 -6.11 -22.88 3.32
C GLY A 73 -5.56 -22.04 4.49
N GLY A 74 -4.24 -21.96 4.62
CA GLY A 74 -3.58 -20.98 5.50
C GLY A 74 -3.75 -19.56 4.97
N THR A 75 -3.69 -18.57 5.86
CA THR A 75 -3.73 -17.15 5.49
C THR A 75 -2.43 -16.49 5.92
N VAL A 76 -1.87 -15.61 5.09
CA VAL A 76 -0.71 -14.80 5.49
C VAL A 76 -1.10 -13.87 6.65
N PHE A 77 -0.12 -13.50 7.48
CA PHE A 77 -0.36 -12.64 8.64
C PHE A 77 0.04 -11.18 8.41
N LYS A 78 0.36 -10.84 7.16
CA LYS A 78 0.92 -9.55 6.78
C LYS A 78 0.33 -9.07 5.45
N ILE A 79 0.01 -7.78 5.40
CA ILE A 79 -0.26 -7.03 4.17
C ILE A 79 0.82 -5.96 4.03
N GLY A 80 1.47 -5.91 2.87
CA GLY A 80 2.41 -4.86 2.48
C GLY A 80 1.83 -4.03 1.35
N LEU A 81 1.86 -2.71 1.51
CA LEU A 81 1.47 -1.75 0.49
C LEU A 81 2.59 -0.73 0.35
N ALA A 82 3.05 -0.48 -0.88
CA ALA A 82 3.89 0.67 -1.16
C ALA A 82 3.40 1.42 -2.38
N VAL A 83 3.47 2.75 -2.29
CA VAL A 83 3.02 3.66 -3.33
C VAL A 83 4.11 4.67 -3.58
N GLU A 84 4.51 4.80 -4.84
CA GLU A 84 5.31 5.92 -5.29
C GLU A 84 4.42 6.99 -5.91
N MET A 85 4.71 8.25 -5.61
CA MET A 85 3.91 9.37 -6.07
C MET A 85 4.77 10.57 -6.44
N LEU A 86 4.31 11.30 -7.45
CA LEU A 86 4.74 12.64 -7.79
C LEU A 86 3.80 13.64 -7.14
N ILE A 87 4.35 14.59 -6.40
CA ILE A 87 3.64 15.71 -5.80
C ILE A 87 4.09 17.03 -6.41
N GLU A 88 3.35 18.09 -6.13
CA GLU A 88 3.78 19.44 -6.52
C GLU A 88 4.98 19.88 -5.67
N ARG A 89 5.89 20.65 -6.27
CA ARG A 89 7.06 21.17 -5.53
C ARG A 89 6.68 22.24 -4.53
N GLN A 90 5.64 23.00 -4.81
CA GLN A 90 5.09 23.96 -3.86
C GLN A 90 3.96 23.28 -3.13
N VAL A 91 4.09 23.17 -1.82
CA VAL A 91 3.05 22.61 -0.96
C VAL A 91 2.65 23.63 0.07
N GLN A 92 1.37 23.65 0.40
CA GLN A 92 0.83 24.43 1.50
C GLN A 92 0.35 23.46 2.58
N ASP A 93 0.73 23.71 3.83
CA ASP A 93 0.24 22.91 4.96
C ASP A 93 -1.14 23.38 5.46
N SER A 94 -1.69 22.68 6.44
CA SER A 94 -2.98 23.02 7.04
C SER A 94 -2.98 24.32 7.85
N LEU A 95 -1.81 24.89 8.13
CA LEU A 95 -1.62 26.16 8.84
C LEU A 95 -1.42 27.32 7.85
N GLY A 96 -1.37 27.02 6.55
CA GLY A 96 -1.23 28.00 5.47
C GLY A 96 0.22 28.30 5.09
N GLU A 97 1.22 27.66 5.71
CA GLU A 97 2.62 27.86 5.36
C GLU A 97 2.95 27.17 4.04
N SER A 98 3.65 27.89 3.17
CA SER A 98 4.09 27.38 1.87
C SER A 98 5.56 26.96 1.94
N ALA A 99 5.85 25.74 1.51
CA ALA A 99 7.20 25.23 1.40
C ALA A 99 7.51 24.79 -0.03
N THR A 100 8.76 25.00 -0.46
CA THR A 100 9.27 24.42 -1.72
C THR A 100 10.06 23.16 -1.40
N LEU A 101 9.59 22.02 -1.91
CA LEU A 101 10.21 20.73 -1.70
C LEU A 101 11.43 20.54 -2.59
N SER A 102 12.54 20.09 -1.99
CA SER A 102 13.75 19.70 -2.72
C SER A 102 13.53 18.48 -3.61
N TYR A 103 12.60 17.60 -3.22
CA TYR A 103 12.24 16.38 -3.94
C TYR A 103 10.72 16.28 -4.04
N ASN A 104 10.22 15.99 -5.24
CA ASN A 104 8.78 15.85 -5.49
C ASN A 104 8.34 14.41 -5.74
N ARG A 105 9.27 13.45 -5.65
CA ARG A 105 9.00 12.02 -5.67
C ARG A 105 9.04 11.47 -4.26
N LEU A 106 7.95 10.83 -3.85
CA LEU A 106 7.82 10.23 -2.55
C LEU A 106 7.50 8.74 -2.69
N ARG A 107 7.93 7.97 -1.68
CA ARG A 107 7.48 6.60 -1.46
C ARG A 107 6.85 6.49 -0.09
N TYR A 108 5.58 6.13 -0.09
CA TYR A 108 4.84 5.74 1.10
C TYR A 108 4.87 4.22 1.23
N VAL A 109 5.09 3.73 2.45
CA VAL A 109 5.09 2.29 2.76
C VAL A 109 4.24 2.05 4.01
N LEU A 110 3.37 1.05 3.91
CA LEU A 110 2.51 0.59 4.98
C LEU A 110 2.61 -0.95 5.08
N GLU A 111 2.85 -1.44 6.28
CA GLU A 111 2.79 -2.85 6.63
C GLU A 111 1.78 -3.05 7.75
N LEU A 112 0.75 -3.84 7.47
CA LEU A 112 -0.25 -4.26 8.43
C LEU A 112 0.03 -5.70 8.84
N ARG A 113 -0.15 -6.01 10.12
CA ARG A 113 -0.07 -7.38 10.63
C ARG A 113 -1.33 -7.76 11.37
N ARG A 114 -1.66 -9.05 11.31
CA ARG A 114 -2.70 -9.66 12.14
C ARG A 114 -2.06 -10.47 13.27
N SER A 115 -2.47 -10.20 14.50
CA SER A 115 -2.15 -11.02 15.66
C SER A 115 -3.07 -12.23 15.72
N THR A 116 -2.49 -13.44 15.74
CA THR A 116 -3.24 -14.69 15.95
C THR A 116 -3.78 -14.82 17.37
N HIS A 117 -3.14 -14.17 18.34
CA HIS A 117 -3.52 -14.25 19.76
C HIS A 117 -4.67 -13.32 20.13
N LEU A 118 -4.70 -12.12 19.55
CA LEU A 118 -5.66 -11.08 19.89
C LEU A 118 -6.76 -10.91 18.83
N ASP A 119 -6.64 -11.64 17.72
CA ASP A 119 -7.43 -11.47 16.49
C ASP A 119 -7.61 -10.00 16.08
N ARG A 120 -6.49 -9.26 16.14
CA ARG A 120 -6.45 -7.83 15.86
C ARG A 120 -5.47 -7.52 14.76
N ILE A 121 -5.81 -6.52 13.97
CA ILE A 121 -4.94 -5.96 12.94
C ILE A 121 -4.33 -4.68 13.50
N TYR A 122 -3.05 -4.47 13.22
CA TYR A 122 -2.32 -3.30 13.65
C TYR A 122 -1.30 -2.89 12.59
N VAL A 123 -0.94 -1.61 12.60
CA VAL A 123 0.16 -1.09 11.79
C VAL A 123 1.47 -1.57 12.39
N HIS A 124 2.22 -2.38 11.65
CA HIS A 124 3.55 -2.83 12.05
C HIS A 124 4.62 -1.84 11.62
N ARG A 125 4.46 -1.25 10.43
CA ARG A 125 5.40 -0.28 9.88
C ARG A 125 4.65 0.71 9.00
N GLU A 126 4.94 1.99 9.17
CA GLU A 126 4.45 3.05 8.31
C GLU A 126 5.51 4.13 8.19
N TYR A 127 5.84 4.53 6.97
CA TYR A 127 6.75 5.64 6.74
C TYR A 127 6.57 6.25 5.35
N LEU A 128 6.99 7.50 5.26
CA LEU A 128 7.10 8.26 4.02
C LEU A 128 8.55 8.67 3.83
N ARG A 129 9.08 8.53 2.62
CA ARG A 129 10.44 9.00 2.30
C ARG A 129 10.52 9.60 0.91
N THR A 130 11.47 10.51 0.73
CA THR A 130 11.80 11.07 -0.58
C THR A 130 12.55 10.06 -1.43
N ILE A 131 12.34 10.12 -2.74
CA ILE A 131 13.13 9.39 -3.74
C ILE A 131 14.01 10.43 -4.46
N PRO A 132 15.35 10.34 -4.34
CA PRO A 132 16.25 11.20 -5.09
C PRO A 132 16.08 11.04 -6.61
N GLU A 133 16.37 12.09 -7.37
CA GLU A 133 16.40 12.00 -8.84
C GLU A 133 17.41 10.95 -9.29
N GLY A 134 17.02 10.06 -10.21
CA GLY A 134 17.86 8.96 -10.72
C GLY A 134 17.93 7.69 -9.86
N ALA A 135 17.30 7.65 -8.69
CA ALA A 135 17.27 6.44 -7.86
C ALA A 135 16.36 5.35 -8.47
N ALA A 136 16.86 4.09 -8.46
CA ALA A 136 16.09 2.92 -8.87
C ALA A 136 14.94 2.61 -7.88
N PRO A 137 13.85 1.95 -8.34
CA PRO A 137 12.75 1.57 -7.44
C PRO A 137 13.24 0.60 -6.36
N ILE A 138 12.80 0.83 -5.12
CA ILE A 138 13.28 0.09 -3.95
C ILE A 138 12.30 -1.03 -3.63
N TRP A 139 12.77 -2.27 -3.76
CA TRP A 139 11.99 -3.47 -3.50
C TRP A 139 11.65 -3.62 -2.01
N ILE A 140 10.37 -3.82 -1.71
CA ILE A 140 9.87 -4.19 -0.38
C ILE A 140 10.60 -5.43 0.18
N GLY A 141 10.99 -6.38 -0.69
CA GLY A 141 11.74 -7.59 -0.31
C GLY A 141 13.12 -7.33 0.32
N SER A 142 13.79 -6.20 0.00
CA SER A 142 15.12 -5.90 0.57
C SER A 142 15.08 -5.42 2.03
N MET A 143 13.90 -5.05 2.53
CA MET A 143 13.71 -4.67 3.93
C MET A 143 13.55 -5.86 4.89
N TYR A 144 13.53 -7.10 4.39
CA TYR A 144 13.44 -8.33 5.18
C TYR A 144 14.78 -9.02 5.40
N THR A 145 15.90 -8.42 4.98
CA THR A 145 17.23 -8.96 5.26
C THR A 145 17.88 -8.20 6.41
N VAL A 146 17.39 -8.39 7.63
CA VAL A 146 18.19 -8.13 8.85
C VAL A 146 17.92 -9.24 9.87
N ASN A 147 19.01 -9.94 10.19
CA ASN A 147 19.28 -10.94 11.23
C ASN A 147 18.70 -12.36 11.09
N THR A 148 19.58 -13.24 10.60
CA THR A 148 19.90 -14.53 11.24
C THR A 148 20.17 -14.41 12.73
#